data_AF-A0A4Z0KJ40-F1
#
_entry.id   AF-A0A4Z0KJ40-F1
#
_cell.length_a   1.000
_cell.length_b   1.000
_cell.length_c   1.000
_cell.angle_alpha   90.00
_cell.angle_beta   90.00
_cell.angle_gamma   90.00
#
_symmetry.space_group_name_H-M   'P 1'
#
loop_
_entity.id
_entity.type
_entity.pdbx_description
1 polymer ?
#
loop_
_entity_poly.entity_id
_entity_poly.type
_entity_poly.pdbx_seq_one_letter_code
_entity_poly.pdbx_strand_id
1 'polypeptide(L)'
;RVLDLGSMVHPVVFGIAFGNLFLGVPFAFTPQLHVDYFGTFWQLLSPFALLCGLLSLSLVIMQGGVWLQLKTEGVIRQRALSATRHSALLIVICFLLAGYWLWAGVDGFVLLTQDANGPSNPLLKGVAILPGAWMNHFIRSPLLLIIPLLGMILPILAFYACLRGQTSRGF
;
A
#
# COMPACT_ATOMS: atom_id res chain seq x y z
N ARG A 1 1.21 10.51 -24.43
CA ARG A 1 2.04 9.28 -24.35
C ARG A 1 3.03 9.33 -23.19
N VAL A 2 3.99 10.29 -23.15
CA VAL A 2 4.96 10.37 -22.03
C VAL A 2 4.28 10.72 -20.70
N LEU A 3 3.32 11.64 -20.71
CA LEU A 3 2.52 11.99 -19.52
C LEU A 3 1.70 10.81 -18.99
N ASP A 4 1.07 10.06 -19.90
CA ASP A 4 0.26 8.88 -19.55
C ASP A 4 1.13 7.83 -18.85
N LEU A 5 2.29 7.51 -19.45
CA LEU A 5 3.24 6.56 -18.88
C LEU A 5 3.81 7.04 -17.55
N GLY A 6 4.21 8.31 -17.43
CA GLY A 6 4.74 8.86 -16.18
C GLY A 6 3.72 8.81 -15.04
N SER A 7 2.46 9.14 -15.34
CA SER A 7 1.38 9.14 -14.34
C SER A 7 1.00 7.74 -13.85
N MET A 8 1.19 6.70 -14.67
CA MET A 8 0.97 5.30 -14.29
C MET A 8 2.19 4.66 -13.62
N VAL A 9 3.40 4.94 -14.10
CA VAL A 9 4.63 4.31 -13.59
C VAL A 9 4.90 4.73 -12.15
N HIS A 10 4.71 6.01 -11.82
CA HIS A 10 4.99 6.52 -10.48
C HIS A 10 4.23 5.78 -9.35
N PRO A 11 2.87 5.67 -9.38
CA PRO A 11 2.14 4.95 -8.32
C PRO A 11 2.43 3.45 -8.31
N VAL A 12 2.68 2.84 -9.47
CA VAL A 12 3.04 1.41 -9.54
C VAL A 12 4.37 1.15 -8.85
N VAL A 13 5.41 1.92 -9.18
CA VAL A 13 6.75 1.78 -8.57
C VAL A 13 6.69 2.06 -7.07
N PHE A 14 5.92 3.07 -6.66
CA PHE A 14 5.71 3.38 -5.24
C PHE A 14 5.07 2.19 -4.50
N GLY A 15 3.99 1.62 -5.03
CA GLY A 15 3.34 0.45 -4.42
C GLY A 15 4.25 -0.78 -4.36
N ILE A 16 5.05 -1.03 -5.41
CA ILE A 16 6.05 -2.12 -5.43
C ILE A 16 7.10 -1.90 -4.33
N ALA A 17 7.59 -0.67 -4.15
CA ALA A 17 8.54 -0.35 -3.10
C ALA A 17 7.96 -0.68 -1.71
N PHE A 18 6.74 -0.21 -1.40
CA PHE A 18 6.08 -0.53 -0.14
C PHE A 18 5.84 -2.03 0.06
N GLY A 19 5.48 -2.77 -0.99
CA GLY A 19 5.35 -4.22 -0.92
C GLY A 19 6.65 -4.91 -0.53
N ASN A 20 7.78 -4.47 -1.08
CA ASN A 20 9.09 -5.01 -0.71
C ASN A 20 9.52 -4.63 0.72
N LEU A 21 9.05 -3.49 1.26
CA LEU A 21 9.32 -3.15 2.66
C LEU A 21 8.67 -4.14 3.63
N PHE A 22 7.51 -4.72 3.29
CA PHE A 22 6.90 -5.78 4.09
C PHE A 22 7.65 -7.10 4.01
N LEU A 23 8.19 -7.44 2.84
CA LEU A 23 8.98 -8.67 2.62
C LEU A 23 10.39 -8.57 3.21
N GLY A 24 10.90 -7.35 3.37
CA GLY A 24 12.31 -7.09 3.66
C GLY A 24 13.14 -7.04 2.38
N VAL A 25 14.19 -6.22 2.42
CA VAL A 25 15.11 -6.02 1.30
C VAL A 25 16.54 -6.42 1.69
N PRO A 26 17.31 -7.07 0.81
CA PRO A 26 18.65 -7.56 1.12
C PRO A 26 19.68 -6.42 1.06
N PHE A 27 19.88 -5.76 2.21
CA PHE A 27 20.98 -4.81 2.42
C PHE A 27 21.71 -5.12 3.72
N ALA A 28 22.98 -4.71 3.80
CA ALA A 28 23.74 -4.77 5.05
C ALA A 28 24.41 -3.41 5.31
N PHE A 29 24.67 -3.14 6.58
CA PHE A 29 25.51 -2.01 6.99
C PHE A 29 26.95 -2.48 7.14
N THR A 30 27.88 -1.73 6.55
CA THR A 30 29.30 -1.86 6.85
C THR A 30 29.61 -1.30 8.25
N PRO A 31 30.78 -1.61 8.84
CA PRO A 31 31.19 -1.05 10.15
C PRO A 31 31.22 0.48 10.19
N GLN A 32 31.36 1.13 9.02
CA GLN A 32 31.34 2.59 8.84
C GLN A 32 29.93 3.14 8.59
N LEU A 33 28.88 2.32 8.74
CA LEU A 33 27.47 2.67 8.51
C LEU A 33 27.12 3.02 7.05
N HIS A 34 27.93 2.60 6.08
CA HIS A 34 27.49 2.60 4.67
C HIS A 34 26.52 1.45 4.41
N VAL A 35 25.51 1.72 3.59
CA VAL A 35 24.50 0.75 3.15
C VAL A 35 24.98 0.08 1.87
N ASP A 36 25.28 -1.22 1.96
CA ASP A 36 25.55 -2.06 0.80
C ASP A 36 24.28 -2.83 0.43
N TYR A 37 23.82 -2.68 -0.81
CA TYR A 37 22.65 -3.38 -1.34
C TYR A 37 23.11 -4.52 -2.26
N PHE A 38 22.69 -5.75 -1.95
CA PHE A 38 23.08 -6.95 -2.70
C PHE A 38 21.98 -7.48 -3.62
N GLY A 39 20.79 -6.86 -3.58
CA GLY A 39 19.66 -7.27 -4.39
C GLY A 39 19.78 -6.87 -5.86
N THR A 40 18.95 -7.47 -6.69
CA THR A 40 18.77 -7.11 -8.10
C THR A 40 17.42 -6.45 -8.32
N PHE A 41 17.30 -5.63 -9.36
CA PHE A 41 16.04 -4.97 -9.70
C PHE A 41 14.87 -5.97 -9.87
N TRP A 42 15.14 -7.13 -10.46
CA TRP A 42 14.12 -8.15 -10.71
C TRP A 42 13.60 -8.83 -9.43
N GLN A 43 14.41 -8.88 -8.37
CA GLN A 43 13.96 -9.39 -7.08
C GLN A 43 12.91 -8.49 -6.42
N LEU A 44 12.88 -7.19 -6.77
CA LEU A 44 11.85 -6.27 -6.31
C LEU A 44 10.49 -6.54 -6.95
N LEU A 45 10.45 -7.22 -8.10
CA LEU A 45 9.21 -7.53 -8.82
C LEU A 45 8.60 -8.85 -8.33
N SER A 46 8.45 -8.99 -7.00
CA SER A 46 7.79 -10.14 -6.40
C SER A 46 6.26 -10.10 -6.61
N PRO A 47 5.56 -11.24 -6.64
CA PRO A 47 4.11 -11.28 -6.81
C PRO A 47 3.34 -10.43 -5.79
N PHE A 48 3.79 -10.44 -4.53
CA PHE A 48 3.23 -9.61 -3.47
C PHE A 48 3.46 -8.11 -3.73
N ALA A 49 4.68 -7.73 -4.14
CA ALA A 49 4.97 -6.33 -4.45
C ALA A 49 4.19 -5.81 -5.67
N LEU A 50 3.99 -6.65 -6.69
CA LEU A 50 3.16 -6.31 -7.85
C LEU A 50 1.70 -6.08 -7.45
N LEU A 51 1.18 -6.89 -6.52
CA LEU A 51 -0.16 -6.72 -5.97
C LEU A 51 -0.29 -5.38 -5.20
N CYS A 52 0.71 -5.01 -4.39
CA CYS A 52 0.78 -3.70 -3.75
C CYS A 52 0.88 -2.55 -4.78
N GLY A 53 1.63 -2.75 -5.88
CA GLY A 53 1.69 -1.82 -7.02
C GLY A 53 0.33 -1.59 -7.67
N LEU A 54 -0.42 -2.66 -7.93
CA LEU A 54 -1.76 -2.60 -8.50
C LEU A 54 -2.77 -1.90 -7.56
N LEU A 55 -2.67 -2.19 -6.26
CA LEU A 55 -3.46 -1.51 -5.22
C LEU A 55 -3.19 0.02 -5.24
N SER A 56 -1.92 0.42 -5.25
CA SER A 56 -1.53 1.85 -5.28
C SER A 56 -2.00 2.56 -6.54
N LEU A 57 -1.84 1.92 -7.71
CA LEU A 57 -2.36 2.45 -8.98
C LEU A 57 -3.89 2.65 -8.92
N SER A 58 -4.61 1.65 -8.41
CA SER A 58 -6.08 1.71 -8.32
C SER A 58 -6.55 2.84 -7.39
N LEU A 59 -5.83 3.10 -6.29
CA LEU A 59 -6.10 4.23 -5.39
C LEU A 59 -5.96 5.57 -6.12
N VAL A 60 -4.88 5.76 -6.88
CA VAL A 60 -4.67 7.01 -7.64
C VAL A 60 -5.72 7.19 -8.73
N ILE A 61 -6.10 6.12 -9.44
CA ILE A 61 -7.18 6.18 -10.45
C ILE A 61 -8.52 6.53 -9.79
N MET A 62 -8.84 5.92 -8.65
CA MET A 62 -10.07 6.24 -7.92
C MET A 62 -10.10 7.72 -7.51
N GLN A 63 -9.01 8.23 -6.93
CA GLN A 63 -8.93 9.63 -6.49
C GLN A 63 -9.05 10.61 -7.66
N GLY A 64 -8.32 10.35 -8.76
CA GLY A 64 -8.41 11.16 -9.98
C GLY A 64 -9.81 11.09 -10.62
N GLY A 65 -10.43 9.92 -10.59
CA GLY A 65 -11.79 9.70 -11.08
C GLY A 65 -12.85 10.45 -10.28
N VAL A 66 -12.76 10.45 -8.94
CA VAL A 66 -13.63 11.26 -8.06
C VAL A 66 -13.45 12.75 -8.35
N TRP A 67 -12.21 13.21 -8.49
CA TRP A 67 -11.92 14.60 -8.82
C TRP A 67 -12.53 15.02 -10.17
N LEU A 68 -12.39 14.20 -11.20
CA LEU A 68 -12.99 14.47 -12.52
C LEU A 68 -14.51 14.54 -12.45
N GLN A 69 -15.16 13.71 -11.64
CA GLN A 69 -16.61 13.74 -11.47
C GLN A 69 -17.14 15.03 -10.84
N LEU A 70 -16.32 15.73 -10.04
CA LEU A 70 -16.67 17.02 -9.45
C LEU A 70 -16.53 18.18 -10.43
N LYS A 71 -15.71 18.02 -11.48
CA LYS A 71 -15.33 19.09 -12.42
C LYS A 71 -15.91 18.92 -13.82
N THR A 72 -16.57 17.80 -14.11
CA THR A 72 -17.06 17.49 -15.46
C THR A 72 -18.53 17.09 -15.45
N GLU A 73 -19.18 17.25 -16.60
CA GLU A 73 -20.59 16.93 -16.82
C GLU A 73 -20.78 16.04 -18.06
N GLY A 74 -22.00 15.53 -18.24
CA GLY A 74 -22.39 14.73 -19.39
C GLY A 74 -21.57 13.43 -19.55
N VAL A 75 -21.11 13.17 -20.77
CA VAL A 75 -20.43 11.91 -21.15
C VAL A 75 -19.11 11.71 -20.40
N ILE A 76 -18.36 12.79 -20.15
CA ILE A 76 -17.06 12.71 -19.47
C ILE A 76 -17.26 12.25 -18.02
N ARG A 77 -18.26 12.80 -17.33
CA ARG A 77 -18.62 12.39 -15.97
C ARG A 77 -19.04 10.93 -15.90
N GLN A 78 -19.81 10.44 -16.87
CA GLN A 78 -20.20 9.02 -16.92
C GLN A 78 -18.99 8.08 -17.08
N ARG A 79 -18.01 8.46 -17.91
CA ARG A 79 -16.76 7.70 -18.05
C ARG A 79 -15.93 7.70 -16.76
N ALA A 80 -15.83 8.85 -16.10
CA ALA A 80 -15.13 8.98 -14.82
C ALA A 80 -15.81 8.14 -13.71
N LEU A 81 -17.15 8.13 -13.65
CA LEU A 81 -17.94 7.27 -12.76
C LEU A 81 -17.63 5.79 -12.97
N SER A 82 -17.62 5.35 -14.23
CA SER A 82 -17.30 3.95 -14.56
C SER A 82 -15.88 3.59 -14.12
N ALA A 83 -14.87 4.40 -14.47
CA ALA A 83 -13.48 4.15 -14.08
C ALA A 83 -13.29 4.10 -12.56
N THR A 84 -13.95 5.00 -11.83
CA THR A 84 -13.91 5.07 -10.36
C THR A 84 -14.53 3.83 -9.73
N ARG A 85 -15.67 3.34 -10.26
CA ARG A 85 -16.31 2.11 -9.77
C ARG A 85 -15.42 0.88 -9.93
N HIS A 86 -14.81 0.70 -11.10
CA HIS A 86 -13.91 -0.43 -11.34
C HIS A 86 -12.68 -0.35 -10.44
N SER A 87 -12.11 0.86 -10.26
CA SER A 87 -10.96 1.07 -9.39
C SER A 87 -11.29 0.82 -7.92
N ALA A 88 -12.44 1.28 -7.43
CA ALA A 88 -12.91 1.03 -6.07
C ALA A 88 -13.04 -0.47 -5.77
N LEU A 89 -13.60 -1.23 -6.72
CA LEU A 89 -13.72 -2.69 -6.58
C LEU A 89 -12.34 -3.37 -6.61
N LEU A 90 -11.44 -2.95 -7.49
CA LEU A 90 -10.06 -3.44 -7.53
C LEU A 90 -9.31 -3.17 -6.22
N ILE A 91 -9.47 -1.99 -5.62
CA ILE A 91 -8.87 -1.66 -4.33
C ILE A 91 -9.30 -2.64 -3.26
N VAL A 92 -10.61 -2.91 -3.13
CA VAL A 92 -11.14 -3.83 -2.12
C VAL A 92 -10.57 -5.24 -2.29
N ILE A 93 -10.57 -5.75 -3.52
CA ILE A 93 -10.04 -7.09 -3.82
C ILE A 93 -8.54 -7.15 -3.54
N CYS A 94 -7.76 -6.20 -4.06
CA CYS A 94 -6.32 -6.17 -3.86
C CYS A 94 -5.97 -6.00 -2.38
N PHE A 95 -6.69 -5.16 -1.63
CA PHE A 95 -6.45 -4.96 -0.21
C PHE A 95 -6.73 -6.24 0.60
N LEU A 96 -7.83 -6.94 0.30
CA LEU A 96 -8.15 -8.23 0.92
C LEU A 96 -7.09 -9.29 0.64
N LEU A 97 -6.68 -9.42 -0.62
CA LEU A 97 -5.64 -10.38 -1.01
C LEU A 97 -4.29 -10.02 -0.40
N ALA A 98 -3.89 -8.74 -0.39
CA ALA A 98 -2.67 -8.26 0.25
C ALA A 98 -2.67 -8.55 1.75
N GLY A 99 -3.77 -8.22 2.44
CA GLY A 99 -3.91 -8.43 3.88
C GLY A 99 -3.89 -9.90 4.25
N TYR A 100 -4.58 -10.75 3.48
CA TYR A 100 -4.55 -12.20 3.69
C TYR A 100 -3.15 -12.77 3.45
N TRP A 101 -2.47 -12.38 2.37
CA TRP A 101 -1.12 -12.84 2.06
C TRP A 101 -0.13 -12.40 3.14
N LEU A 102 -0.21 -11.14 3.58
CA LEU A 102 0.62 -10.62 4.66
C LEU A 102 0.42 -11.41 5.96
N TRP A 103 -0.82 -11.79 6.28
CA TRP A 103 -1.12 -12.57 7.47
C TRP A 103 -0.63 -14.02 7.39
N ALA A 104 -0.81 -14.68 6.24
CA ALA A 104 -0.57 -16.11 6.08
C ALA A 104 0.86 -16.47 5.64
N GLY A 105 1.55 -15.57 4.91
CA GLY A 105 2.75 -15.93 4.16
C GLY A 105 3.91 -14.94 4.23
N VAL A 106 3.82 -13.88 5.03
CA VAL A 106 4.92 -12.91 5.20
C VAL A 106 5.37 -12.88 6.65
N ASP A 107 6.63 -13.21 6.87
CA ASP A 107 7.24 -13.11 8.19
C ASP A 107 7.45 -11.63 8.57
N GLY A 108 7.27 -11.32 9.85
CA GLY A 108 7.46 -9.97 10.36
C GLY A 108 8.80 -9.80 11.09
N PHE A 109 9.21 -8.55 11.24
CA PHE A 109 10.45 -8.17 11.91
C PHE A 109 10.16 -7.66 13.32
N VAL A 110 10.80 -8.24 14.32
CA VAL A 110 10.64 -7.87 15.74
C VAL A 110 11.97 -7.39 16.30
N LEU A 111 11.96 -6.20 16.89
CA LEU A 111 13.09 -5.67 17.63
C LEU A 111 13.19 -6.36 18.99
N LEU A 112 14.30 -7.06 19.23
CA LEU A 112 14.59 -7.76 20.48
C LEU A 112 15.25 -6.84 21.51
N THR A 113 16.16 -5.98 21.05
CA THR A 113 16.92 -5.06 21.90
C THR A 113 16.90 -3.66 21.30
N GLN A 114 16.46 -2.69 22.10
CA GLN A 114 16.49 -1.28 21.76
C GLN A 114 16.64 -0.47 23.05
N ASP A 115 17.71 0.33 23.12
CA ASP A 115 17.80 1.41 24.09
C ASP A 115 17.19 2.67 23.47
N ALA A 116 16.13 3.19 24.08
CA ALA A 116 15.44 4.40 23.59
C ALA A 116 16.28 5.67 23.79
N ASN A 117 17.20 5.68 24.76
CA ASN A 117 18.10 6.80 25.05
C ASN A 117 19.50 6.60 24.44
N GLY A 118 19.71 5.47 23.76
CA GLY A 118 20.99 5.13 23.13
C GLY A 118 21.25 5.93 21.85
N PRO A 119 22.50 5.88 21.33
CA PRO A 119 22.84 6.51 20.06
C PRO A 119 22.03 5.89 18.91
N SER A 120 21.74 6.69 17.87
CA SER A 120 21.04 6.24 16.65
C SER A 120 21.95 5.34 15.80
N ASN A 121 22.19 4.11 16.25
CA ASN A 121 23.04 3.14 15.57
C ASN A 121 22.26 1.82 15.29
N PRO A 122 22.01 1.46 14.02
CA PRO A 122 21.30 0.23 13.66
C PRO A 122 22.08 -1.05 13.98
N LEU A 123 23.42 -0.98 14.06
CA LEU A 123 24.27 -2.14 14.39
C LEU A 123 24.12 -2.59 15.84
N LEU A 124 23.58 -1.72 16.71
CA LEU A 124 23.34 -2.02 18.12
C LEU A 124 21.94 -2.59 18.39
N LYS A 125 21.12 -2.77 17.35
CA LYS A 125 19.76 -3.30 17.46
C LYS A 125 19.71 -4.77 17.04
N GLY A 126 19.18 -5.63 17.92
CA GLY A 126 18.86 -7.01 17.57
C GLY A 126 17.48 -7.10 16.93
N VAL A 127 17.39 -7.73 15.75
CA VAL A 127 16.12 -8.00 15.05
C VAL A 127 15.95 -9.49 14.86
N ALA A 128 14.78 -10.03 15.19
CA ALA A 128 14.38 -11.39 14.85
C ALA A 128 13.28 -11.38 13.78
N ILE A 129 13.31 -12.39 12.91
CA ILE A 129 12.26 -12.64 11.92
C ILE A 129 11.34 -13.70 12.51
N LEU A 130 10.06 -13.37 12.67
CA LEU A 130 9.07 -14.24 13.32
C LEU A 130 7.79 -14.34 12.48
N PRO A 131 7.23 -15.55 12.35
CA PRO A 131 5.98 -15.74 11.62
C PRO A 131 4.83 -15.00 12.30
N GLY A 132 4.02 -14.30 11.50
CA GLY A 132 2.87 -13.55 12.00
C GLY A 132 3.20 -12.29 12.82
N ALA A 133 4.47 -11.89 12.91
CA ALA A 133 4.86 -10.76 13.75
C ALA A 133 4.23 -9.42 13.34
N TRP A 134 3.84 -9.25 12.06
CA TRP A 134 3.06 -8.11 11.59
C TRP A 134 1.73 -7.94 12.33
N MET A 135 1.15 -9.04 12.84
CA MET A 135 -0.13 -9.02 13.55
C MET A 135 0.00 -8.69 15.04
N ASN A 136 1.21 -8.71 15.61
CA ASN A 136 1.44 -8.52 17.04
C ASN A 136 0.90 -7.17 17.56
N HIS A 137 1.03 -6.11 16.76
CA HIS A 137 0.51 -4.78 17.13
C HIS A 137 -1.02 -4.74 17.17
N PHE A 138 -1.69 -5.40 16.22
CA PHE A 138 -3.14 -5.46 16.18
C PHE A 138 -3.72 -6.30 17.33
N ILE A 139 -3.01 -7.37 17.73
CA ILE A 139 -3.39 -8.19 18.88
C ILE A 139 -3.25 -7.41 20.20
N ARG A 140 -2.15 -6.66 20.36
CA ARG A 140 -1.90 -5.86 21.57
C ARG A 140 -2.79 -4.63 21.68
N SER A 141 -3.15 -4.03 20.54
CA SER A 141 -3.99 -2.82 20.50
C SER A 141 -5.07 -2.98 19.43
N PRO A 142 -6.21 -3.63 19.77
CA PRO A 142 -7.28 -3.92 18.82
C PRO A 142 -7.88 -2.68 18.15
N LEU A 143 -7.77 -1.50 18.77
CA LEU A 143 -8.19 -0.23 18.17
C LEU A 143 -7.48 0.05 16.83
N LEU A 144 -6.26 -0.46 16.63
CA LEU A 144 -5.54 -0.31 15.37
C LEU A 144 -6.23 -1.02 14.20
N LEU A 145 -7.11 -1.99 14.45
CA LEU A 145 -7.91 -2.66 13.42
C LEU A 145 -8.89 -1.71 12.71
N ILE A 146 -9.21 -0.55 13.31
CA ILE A 146 -10.04 0.47 12.66
C ILE A 146 -9.38 0.97 11.37
N ILE A 147 -8.04 1.05 11.33
CA ILE A 147 -7.29 1.55 10.17
C ILE A 147 -7.49 0.67 8.93
N PRO A 148 -7.20 -0.65 8.95
CA PRO A 148 -7.45 -1.50 7.78
C PRO A 148 -8.95 -1.62 7.46
N LEU A 149 -9.84 -1.56 8.46
CA LEU A 149 -11.29 -1.53 8.22
C LEU A 149 -11.71 -0.29 7.43
N LEU A 150 -11.21 0.89 7.78
CA LEU A 150 -11.46 2.12 7.01
C LEU A 150 -10.89 2.01 5.58
N GLY A 151 -9.71 1.40 5.44
CA GLY A 151 -9.11 1.10 4.13
C GLY A 151 -10.01 0.28 3.20
N MET A 152 -10.88 -0.57 3.75
CA MET A 152 -11.88 -1.32 2.98
C MET A 152 -13.22 -0.58 2.83
N ILE A 153 -13.70 0.05 3.90
CA ILE A 153 -15.03 0.67 3.94
C ILE A 153 -15.08 1.90 3.02
N LEU A 154 -14.03 2.72 3.00
CA LEU A 154 -14.03 3.97 2.22
C LEU A 154 -14.15 3.74 0.70
N PRO A 155 -13.39 2.81 0.06
CA PRO A 155 -13.61 2.46 -1.35
C PRO A 155 -15.01 1.92 -1.63
N ILE A 156 -15.57 1.12 -0.72
CA ILE A 156 -16.93 0.59 -0.85
C ILE A 156 -17.96 1.74 -0.83
N LEU A 157 -17.80 2.69 0.09
CA LEU A 157 -18.64 3.90 0.14
C LEU A 157 -18.49 4.73 -1.13
N ALA A 158 -17.27 4.91 -1.65
CA ALA A 158 -17.03 5.60 -2.92
C ALA A 158 -17.74 4.90 -4.09
N PHE A 159 -17.72 3.57 -4.13
CA PHE A 159 -18.46 2.77 -5.11
C PHE A 159 -19.97 3.02 -5.01
N TYR A 160 -20.55 2.99 -3.81
CA TYR A 160 -21.97 3.27 -3.59
C TYR A 160 -22.36 4.71 -3.92
N ALA A 161 -21.52 5.69 -3.58
CA ALA A 161 -21.75 7.09 -3.92
C ALA A 161 -21.78 7.31 -5.44
N CYS A 162 -20.88 6.63 -6.18
CA CYS A 162 -20.88 6.64 -7.64
C CYS A 162 -22.17 6.03 -8.21
N LEU A 163 -22.70 4.95 -7.64
CA LEU A 163 -23.97 4.34 -8.06
C LEU A 163 -25.16 5.28 -7.88
N ARG A 164 -25.17 6.08 -6.81
CA ARG A 164 -26.27 7.02 -6.51
C ARG A 164 -26.14 8.35 -7.25
N GLY A 165 -25.07 8.57 -8.02
CA GLY A 165 -24.78 9.85 -8.68
C GLY A 165 -24.50 11.01 -7.71
N GLN A 166 -24.31 10.71 -6.41
CA GLN A 166 -24.12 11.68 -5.33
C GLN A 166 -22.64 12.04 -5.19
N THR A 167 -22.09 12.75 -6.17
CA THR A 167 -20.68 13.15 -6.16
C THR A 167 -20.41 14.37 -5.27
N SER A 168 -21.45 15.09 -4.85
CA SER A 168 -21.35 16.32 -4.05
C SER A 168 -20.99 16.12 -2.57
N ARG A 169 -21.02 14.89 -2.04
CA ARG A 169 -20.79 14.61 -0.60
C ARG A 169 -19.42 14.00 -0.28
N GLY A 170 -18.50 13.97 -1.25
CA GLY A 170 -17.14 13.46 -1.07
C GLY A 170 -16.18 14.53 -0.54
N PHE A 171 -16.41 14.99 0.70
CA PHE A 171 -15.43 15.62 1.57
C PHE A 171 -15.68 15.14 2.99
#